data_AF-A0A5T0DLX3-F1
#
_entry.id   AF-A0A5T0DLX3-F1
#
_cell.length_a   1.000
_cell.length_b   1.000
_cell.length_c   1.000
_cell.angle_alpha   90.00
_cell.angle_beta   90.00
_cell.angle_gamma   90.00
#
_symmetry.space_group_name_H-M   'P 1'
#
loop_
_entity.id
_entity.type
_entity.pdbx_description
1 polymer ?
#
loop_
_entity_poly.entity_id
_entity_poly.type
_entity_poly.pdbx_seq_one_letter_code
_entity_poly.pdbx_strand_id
1 'polypeptide(L)' 'DATLNLIKYESQVDGRFIKDLNHGMRISDKALFRKELPLMLEKLQKRKSLMQENSISYPCGNKAFTFKDVGDKFVLKLN' A
#
# COMPACT_ATOMS: atom_id res chain seq x y z
N ASP A 1 8.70 12.06 -3.30
CA ASP A 1 8.82 11.62 -4.69
C ASP A 1 9.09 10.13 -4.80
N ALA A 2 8.46 9.51 -5.78
CA ALA A 2 8.76 8.14 -6.20
C ALA A 2 9.33 8.23 -7.61
N THR A 3 10.58 7.78 -7.77
CA THR A 3 11.25 7.74 -9.08
C THR A 3 10.95 6.40 -9.72
N LEU A 4 10.25 6.41 -10.86
CA LEU A 4 9.99 5.19 -11.63
C LEU A 4 11.28 4.74 -12.31
N ASN A 5 11.79 3.58 -11.91
CA ASN A 5 12.94 2.95 -12.55
C ASN A 5 12.45 1.82 -13.45
N LEU A 6 12.57 2.02 -14.75
CA LEU A 6 12.11 1.04 -15.73
C LEU A 6 13.26 0.10 -16.11
N ILE A 7 13.02 -1.21 -15.94
CA ILE A 7 13.98 -2.27 -16.23
C ILE A 7 13.60 -2.91 -17.56
N LYS A 8 14.51 -2.89 -18.53
CA LYS A 8 14.27 -3.35 -19.91
C LYS A 8 15.25 -4.41 -20.38
N TYR A 9 16.47 -4.41 -19.82
CA TYR A 9 17.56 -5.26 -20.30
C TYR A 9 17.96 -6.27 -19.23
N GLU A 10 18.36 -7.48 -19.64
CA GLU A 10 18.82 -8.52 -18.70
C GLU A 10 20.06 -8.08 -17.91
N SER A 11 20.89 -7.19 -18.45
CA SER A 11 22.03 -6.60 -17.72
C SER A 11 21.63 -5.80 -16.48
N GLN A 12 20.36 -5.43 -16.35
CA GLN A 12 19.80 -4.72 -15.20
C GLN A 12 19.17 -5.67 -14.15
N VAL A 13 19.17 -6.99 -14.42
CA VAL A 13 18.69 -8.03 -13.51
C VAL A 13 19.80 -8.37 -12.52
N ASP A 14 19.51 -8.28 -11.22
CA ASP A 14 20.51 -8.50 -10.16
C ASP A 14 20.66 -9.99 -9.76
N GLY A 15 19.76 -10.86 -10.25
CA GLY A 15 19.74 -12.29 -9.97
C GLY A 15 19.41 -12.66 -8.52
N ARG A 16 19.14 -11.67 -7.65
CA ARG A 16 18.82 -11.86 -6.23
C ARG A 16 17.40 -11.42 -5.93
N PHE A 17 17.13 -10.13 -6.08
CA PHE A 17 15.85 -9.51 -5.83
C PHE A 17 14.99 -9.59 -7.10
N ILE A 18 15.50 -9.07 -8.20
CA ILE A 18 14.93 -9.18 -9.54
C ILE A 18 15.62 -10.37 -10.21
N LYS A 19 14.87 -11.42 -10.53
CA LYS A 19 15.47 -12.67 -11.00
C LYS A 19 15.40 -12.83 -12.51
N ASP A 20 14.40 -12.21 -13.15
CA ASP A 20 14.24 -12.17 -14.60
C ASP A 20 13.33 -11.01 -15.04
N LEU A 21 13.09 -10.91 -16.34
CA LEU A 21 12.19 -9.94 -16.97
C LEU A 21 10.76 -10.49 -17.19
N ASN A 22 10.44 -11.67 -16.66
CA ASN A 22 9.10 -12.22 -16.77
C ASN A 22 8.11 -11.42 -15.91
N HIS A 23 6.81 -11.66 -16.07
CA HIS A 23 5.77 -10.98 -15.28
C HIS A 23 6.05 -11.11 -13.78
N GLY A 24 6.06 -9.97 -13.07
CA GLY A 24 6.38 -9.91 -11.63
C GLY A 24 7.86 -10.14 -11.30
N MET A 25 8.75 -10.25 -12.31
CA MET A 25 10.21 -10.33 -12.20
C MET A 25 10.71 -11.46 -11.27
N ARG A 26 9.84 -12.44 -11.02
CA ARG A 26 9.93 -13.51 -10.01
C ARG A 26 10.34 -13.01 -8.61
N ILE A 27 9.93 -11.79 -8.26
CA ILE A 27 10.05 -11.26 -6.91
C ILE A 27 9.03 -12.00 -6.04
N SER A 28 9.49 -12.68 -4.99
CA SER A 28 8.57 -13.24 -4.00
C SER A 28 7.98 -12.13 -3.14
N ASP A 29 6.70 -12.23 -2.77
CA ASP A 29 6.04 -11.27 -1.88
C ASP A 29 6.86 -11.00 -0.60
N LYS A 30 7.43 -12.05 0.00
CA LYS A 30 8.29 -11.94 1.18
C LYS A 30 9.49 -11.01 0.96
N ALA A 31 10.11 -11.07 -0.22
CA ALA A 31 11.23 -10.21 -0.57
C ALA A 31 10.74 -8.76 -0.80
N LEU A 32 9.65 -8.60 -1.54
CA LEU A 32 9.00 -7.30 -1.77
C LEU A 32 8.70 -6.59 -0.44
N PHE A 33 8.02 -7.28 0.47
CA PHE A 33 7.70 -6.73 1.79
C PHE A 33 8.94 -6.35 2.58
N ARG A 34 9.98 -7.20 2.62
CA ARG A 34 11.21 -6.88 3.34
C ARG A 34 11.88 -5.60 2.84
N LYS A 35 11.75 -5.28 1.54
CA LYS A 35 12.35 -4.09 0.94
C LYS A 35 11.48 -2.84 1.11
N GLU A 36 10.21 -2.94 0.77
CA GLU A 36 9.32 -1.76 0.68
C GLU A 36 8.59 -1.45 1.99
N LEU A 37 8.24 -2.45 2.80
CA LEU A 37 7.44 -2.27 4.00
C LEU A 37 8.10 -1.36 5.05
N PRO A 38 9.40 -1.48 5.39
CA PRO A 38 10.03 -0.59 6.37
C PRO A 38 9.99 0.89 5.95
N LEU A 39 10.27 1.16 4.67
CA LEU A 39 10.21 2.51 4.10
C LEU A 39 8.79 3.07 4.12
N MET A 40 7.78 2.24 3.83
CA MET A 40 6.39 2.65 3.96
C MET A 40 6.03 2.96 5.41
N LEU A 41 6.45 2.14 6.37
CA LEU A 41 6.19 2.36 7.80
C LEU A 41 6.83 3.67 8.29
N GLU A 42 8.06 3.98 7.89
CA GLU A 42 8.72 5.25 8.26
C GLU A 42 7.95 6.47 7.69
N LYS A 43 7.50 6.37 6.44
CA LYS A 43 6.67 7.41 5.81
C LYS A 43 5.32 7.57 6.52
N LEU A 44 4.75 6.49 7.04
CA LEU A 44 3.48 6.49 7.76
C LEU A 44 3.64 7.01 9.19
N GLN A 45 4.76 6.74 9.87
CA GLN A 45 5.03 7.27 11.22
C GLN A 45 5.07 8.80 11.26
N LYS A 46 5.61 9.43 10.21
CA LYS A 46 5.68 10.90 10.09
C LYS A 46 4.32 11.53 9.76
N ARG A 47 3.35 10.73 9.32
CA ARG A 47 1.96 11.19 9.19
C ARG A 47 1.35 11.12 10.58
N LYS A 48 0.88 12.26 11.11
CA LYS A 48 -0.15 12.23 12.14
C LYS A 48 -1.35 11.55 11.51
N SER A 49 -1.51 10.25 11.72
CA SER A 49 -2.76 9.61 11.41
C SER A 49 -3.78 10.31 12.29
N LEU A 50 -4.66 11.08 11.67
CA LEU A 50 -6.01 11.21 12.19
C LEU A 50 -6.59 9.81 12.07
N MET A 51 -6.21 8.88 12.96
CA MET A 51 -7.05 7.71 13.21
C MET A 51 -8.30 8.30 13.84
N GLN A 52 -9.19 8.82 12.99
CA GLN A 52 -10.48 9.34 13.37
C GLN A 52 -11.27 8.14 13.85
N GLU A 53 -11.29 7.98 15.16
CA GLU A 53 -12.31 7.30 15.93
C GLU A 53 -12.96 6.12 15.20
N ASN A 54 -12.22 5.01 15.07
CA ASN A 54 -12.82 3.74 14.64
C ASN A 54 -13.62 3.83 13.33
N SER A 55 -13.32 4.79 12.45
CA SER A 55 -14.14 5.06 11.27
C SER A 55 -13.32 5.38 10.03
N ILE A 56 -13.85 5.01 8.87
CA ILE A 56 -13.27 5.27 7.55
C ILE A 56 -14.36 5.72 6.60
N SER A 57 -14.12 6.83 5.89
CA SER A 57 -15.04 7.37 4.91
C SER A 57 -14.49 7.23 3.49
N TYR A 58 -15.33 6.74 2.58
CA TYR A 58 -15.03 6.64 1.16
C TYR A 58 -15.95 7.58 0.36
N PRO A 59 -15.42 8.64 -0.26
CA PRO A 59 -16.21 9.50 -1.12
C PRO A 59 -16.57 8.77 -2.43
N CYS A 60 -17.83 8.85 -2.84
CA CYS A 60 -18.36 8.24 -4.05
C CYS A 60 -19.39 9.19 -4.68
N GLY A 61 -18.92 9.96 -5.67
CA GLY A 61 -19.70 11.06 -6.24
C GLY A 61 -20.04 12.10 -5.18
N ASN A 62 -21.33 12.42 -5.05
CA ASN A 62 -21.83 13.41 -4.09
C ASN A 62 -22.17 12.82 -2.72
N LYS A 63 -21.80 11.55 -2.46
CA LYS A 63 -22.08 10.83 -1.22
C LYS A 63 -20.77 10.39 -0.57
N ALA A 64 -20.75 10.32 0.75
CA ALA A 64 -19.65 9.75 1.52
C ALA A 64 -20.12 8.52 2.30
N PHE A 65 -19.50 7.37 2.03
CA PHE A 65 -19.77 6.11 2.71
C PHE A 65 -18.85 6.01 3.93
N THR A 66 -19.39 6.19 5.13
CA THR A 66 -18.63 6.13 6.37
C THR A 66 -18.90 4.82 7.09
N PHE A 67 -17.89 3.97 7.20
CA PHE A 67 -17.91 2.77 8.02
C PHE A 67 -17.37 3.11 9.40
N LYS A 68 -18.06 2.69 10.46
CA LYS A 68 -17.61 2.87 11.85
C LYS A 68 -17.67 1.54 12.60
N ASP A 69 -16.59 1.22 13.27
CA ASP A 69 -16.48 0.14 14.24
C ASP A 69 -17.08 0.60 15.58
N VAL A 70 -18.06 -0.18 16.07
CA VAL A 70 -18.72 0.03 17.36
C VAL A 70 -18.51 -1.16 18.30
N GLY A 71 -17.41 -1.91 18.12
CA GLY A 71 -17.05 -3.11 18.88
C GLY A 71 -17.57 -4.37 18.20
N ASP A 72 -18.82 -4.75 18.49
CA ASP A 72 -19.38 -6.04 18.04
C ASP A 72 -19.85 -6.04 16.57
N LYS A 73 -19.80 -4.88 15.90
CA LYS A 73 -20.27 -4.72 14.52
C LYS A 73 -19.66 -3.51 13.84
N PHE A 74 -19.69 -3.56 12.51
CA PHE A 74 -19.40 -2.41 11.65
C PHE A 74 -20.71 -1.82 11.12
N VAL A 75 -20.87 -0.51 11.28
CA VAL A 75 -22.05 0.23 10.81
C VAL A 75 -21.66 1.11 9.64
N LEU A 76 -22.40 1.01 8.53
CA LEU A 76 -22.29 1.92 7.40
C LEU A 76 -23.28 3.08 7.56
N LYS A 77 -22.79 4.31 7.42
CA LYS A 77 -23.57 5.55 7.33
C LYS A 77 -23.30 6.23 6.00
N LEU A 78 -24.34 6.72 5.34
CA LEU A 78 -24.20 7.59 4.18
C LEU A 78 -24.36 9.05 4.62
N ASN A 79 -23.43 9.89 4.21
CA ASN A 79 -23.48 11.34 4.33
C ASN A 79 -23.56 11.98 2.95
#